data_AF-A0AA36HJB7-F1
#
_entry.id   AF-A0AA36HJB7-F1
#
_cell.length_a   1.000
_cell.length_b   1.000
_cell.length_c   1.000
_cell.angle_alpha   90.00
_cell.angle_beta   90.00
_cell.angle_gamma   90.00
#
_symmetry.space_group_name_H-M   'P 1'
#
loop_
_entity.id
_entity.type
_entity.pdbx_description
1 polymer ?
#
loop_
_entity_poly.entity_id
_entity_poly.type
_entity_poly.pdbx_seq_one_letter_code
_entity_poly.pdbx_strand_id
1 'polypeptide(L)'
;MGIMETFSVIPSPKVSDTVVEPYNAVLSFHQLVENSDESFLLDNEAGSRMTSGNSSYFVEWIPNNIKASVCDIPPKGLKMAVSFAGNSTAIQEMFKRVAEYFTAMFRRKAFLHWYTGEGMDEMEFTEAESNMNDLVSEYQQYQDATAEEEGEFDEEEGWTVPLLLLVHSRCGNQIGAKFWEVIADEHGIDPTGTYHGDSDLQLERINVYFNEATGGRYVPRAVLMDLEPGTMDSVRAGPFGQLFRPDNFVFGQTGAGNNWAKGHYTEGAELIDSVLDVVRKEAEGCDCLQGFQLCHSLGGGTGAGMGTLLISKVREEYPDRIMETFSVIPSPKVSDTVVEPYNAVLSFHQLVENSDESFLLDNEALYDICFRTLKLTTPTYGDLNHLVSAAMSGVTCCLRFPGQLNCDLRKIAVNLVPFPRLHFFMTGFAPLTSRGSQQYRALTVPELTQQMFDAKNMMCAADPRHGRYLTAAALFRGRMSTKEVDEQMLNVQNKNSSYFVEWIPNNIKASVCDIPPKGLKMAVSFAGNSTAIQEMFKRVAEYFTAMFRRKAFLHWYTGEGMDEMEFTEAESNMNDLVSEYQQYQDATAEEEGEFDEEEGEYDG
;
A
#
# COMPACT_ATOMS: atom_id res chain seq x y z
N MET A 1 31.81 9.27 1.02
CA MET A 1 31.76 9.61 -0.41
C MET A 1 31.94 11.10 -0.56
N GLY A 2 32.82 11.55 -1.46
CA GLY A 2 32.97 12.97 -1.75
C GLY A 2 31.90 13.38 -2.76
N ILE A 3 31.02 14.31 -2.38
CA ILE A 3 30.06 14.94 -3.28
C ILE A 3 30.87 15.82 -4.26
N MET A 4 30.66 15.65 -5.56
CA MET A 4 31.31 16.48 -6.58
C MET A 4 30.45 17.73 -6.81
N GLU A 5 30.71 18.78 -6.02
CA GLU A 5 30.02 20.06 -6.18
C GLU A 5 30.60 20.85 -7.36
N THR A 6 29.77 21.18 -8.35
CA THR A 6 30.19 21.92 -9.54
C THR A 6 29.59 23.34 -9.51
N PHE A 7 30.44 24.36 -9.33
CA PHE A 7 30.02 25.76 -9.41
C PHE A 7 30.25 26.31 -10.82
N SER A 8 29.18 26.42 -11.60
CA SER A 8 29.22 26.94 -12.96
C SER A 8 28.76 28.40 -13.01
N VAL A 9 29.58 29.27 -13.60
CA VAL A 9 29.26 30.70 -13.80
C VAL A 9 28.78 30.88 -15.23
N ILE A 10 27.53 31.30 -15.42
CA ILE A 10 27.00 31.65 -16.74
C ILE A 10 27.42 33.10 -17.04
N PRO A 11 28.32 33.34 -18.02
CA PRO A 11 28.84 34.67 -18.30
C PRO A 11 27.76 35.59 -18.88
N SER A 12 27.74 36.85 -18.42
CA SER A 12 26.85 37.87 -18.98
C SER A 12 27.42 38.46 -20.26
N PRO A 13 26.63 38.66 -21.33
CA PRO A 13 27.10 39.25 -22.59
C PRO A 13 27.57 40.72 -22.47
N LYS A 14 27.40 41.36 -21.30
CA LYS A 14 27.95 42.70 -21.03
C LYS A 14 29.39 42.70 -20.52
N VAL A 15 29.93 41.53 -20.15
CA VAL A 15 31.24 41.39 -19.47
C VAL A 15 32.18 40.43 -20.24
N SER A 16 31.66 39.73 -21.25
CA SER A 16 32.39 38.71 -22.01
C SER A 16 33.00 39.26 -23.31
N ASP A 17 34.26 38.91 -23.57
CA ASP A 17 34.99 39.20 -24.81
C ASP A 17 34.90 38.05 -25.85
N THR A 18 34.16 36.96 -25.55
CA THR A 18 34.19 35.69 -26.29
C THR A 18 32.82 35.28 -26.85
N VAL A 19 32.71 35.19 -28.18
CA VAL A 19 31.43 35.04 -28.92
C VAL A 19 30.84 33.62 -28.87
N VAL A 20 31.63 32.59 -28.50
CA VAL A 20 31.23 31.17 -28.51
C VAL A 20 30.68 30.66 -27.16
N GLU A 21 30.67 31.51 -26.13
CA GLU A 21 30.25 31.12 -24.77
C GLU A 21 28.83 30.53 -24.66
N PRO A 22 27.82 30.97 -25.44
CA PRO A 22 26.50 30.36 -25.38
C PRO A 22 26.51 28.87 -25.79
N TYR A 23 27.27 28.47 -26.81
CA TYR A 23 27.40 27.05 -27.18
C TYR A 23 28.04 26.24 -26.05
N ASN A 24 29.12 26.74 -25.47
CA ASN A 24 29.80 26.06 -24.38
C ASN A 24 28.91 25.93 -23.13
N ALA A 25 28.12 26.97 -22.81
CA ALA A 25 27.22 26.93 -21.66
C ALA A 25 26.12 25.86 -21.82
N VAL A 26 25.49 25.76 -22.99
CA VAL A 26 24.42 24.78 -23.26
C VAL A 26 24.97 23.35 -23.32
N LEU A 27 26.11 23.13 -23.99
CA LEU A 27 26.72 21.81 -24.09
C LEU A 27 27.26 21.31 -22.73
N SER A 28 27.86 22.20 -21.93
CA SER A 28 28.26 21.84 -20.56
C SER A 28 27.07 21.56 -19.66
N PHE A 29 25.93 22.24 -19.86
CA PHE A 29 24.71 21.96 -19.12
C PHE A 29 24.12 20.60 -19.48
N HIS A 30 24.05 20.27 -20.78
CA HIS A 30 23.60 18.96 -21.26
C HIS A 30 24.41 17.81 -20.63
N GLN A 31 25.74 17.93 -20.58
CA GLN A 31 26.59 16.93 -19.92
C GLN A 31 26.43 16.90 -18.39
N LEU A 32 26.08 18.00 -17.74
CA LEU A 32 25.86 18.03 -16.28
C LEU A 32 24.53 17.38 -15.90
N VAL A 33 23.47 17.60 -16.69
CA VAL A 33 22.16 16.97 -16.46
C VAL A 33 22.25 15.45 -16.60
N GLU A 34 23.05 14.95 -17.55
CA GLU A 34 23.27 13.50 -17.73
C GLU A 34 24.11 12.84 -16.63
N ASN A 35 24.88 13.61 -15.84
CA ASN A 35 25.90 13.06 -14.93
C ASN A 35 25.74 13.49 -13.46
N SER A 36 24.61 14.09 -13.06
CA SER A 36 24.41 14.57 -11.68
C SER A 36 23.38 13.77 -10.88
N ASP A 37 23.87 12.92 -9.98
CA ASP A 37 23.11 12.42 -8.83
C ASP A 37 23.03 13.54 -7.78
N GLU A 38 21.87 14.19 -7.62
CA GLU A 38 21.70 15.21 -6.58
C GLU A 38 20.97 14.69 -5.33
N SER A 39 21.61 14.85 -4.17
CA SER A 39 20.91 15.17 -2.92
C SER A 39 21.74 16.12 -2.04
N PHE A 40 21.12 17.22 -1.59
CA PHE A 40 21.66 18.14 -0.57
C PHE A 40 20.96 17.88 0.78
N LEU A 41 21.70 17.38 1.77
CA LEU A 41 21.30 17.34 3.18
C LEU A 41 21.99 18.46 3.97
N LEU A 42 21.20 19.42 4.48
CA LEU A 42 21.64 20.36 5.52
C LEU A 42 20.52 20.63 6.54
N ASP A 43 20.96 20.76 7.79
CA ASP A 43 20.25 20.72 9.08
C ASP A 43 19.26 21.89 9.32
N ASN A 44 18.23 21.67 10.15
CA ASN A 44 16.91 22.31 10.03
C ASN A 44 16.56 23.42 11.06
N GLU A 45 17.50 23.90 11.88
CA GLU A 45 17.11 24.65 13.10
C GLU A 45 16.91 26.18 13.00
N ALA A 46 17.01 26.81 11.82
CA ALA A 46 16.96 28.29 11.72
C ALA A 46 15.77 28.90 10.95
N GLY A 47 14.92 28.11 10.28
CA GLY A 47 13.92 28.61 9.31
C GLY A 47 12.71 29.36 9.89
N SER A 48 12.43 29.24 11.19
CA SER A 48 11.12 29.65 11.74
C SER A 48 10.94 31.16 12.01
N ARG A 49 11.97 32.01 11.81
CA ARG A 49 11.90 33.45 12.16
C ARG A 49 11.76 34.42 10.98
N MET A 50 11.97 34.01 9.72
CA MET A 50 11.93 34.93 8.56
C MET A 50 10.59 34.98 7.80
N THR A 51 9.68 34.03 8.03
CA THR A 51 8.43 33.89 7.26
C THR A 51 7.34 34.93 7.57
N SER A 52 7.53 35.81 8.57
CA SER A 52 6.48 36.73 9.02
C SER A 52 6.36 38.05 8.22
N GLY A 53 7.20 38.29 7.20
CA GLY A 53 7.25 39.59 6.51
C GLY A 53 7.07 39.61 5.00
N ASN A 54 7.27 38.49 4.27
CA ASN A 54 7.36 38.47 2.81
C ASN A 54 6.86 37.13 2.22
N SER A 55 5.63 36.72 2.52
CA SER A 55 5.07 35.45 2.01
C SER A 55 4.86 35.41 0.49
N SER A 56 4.81 36.56 -0.19
CA SER A 56 4.52 36.64 -1.63
C SER A 56 5.67 36.30 -2.57
N TYR A 57 6.89 36.09 -2.07
CA TYR A 57 8.08 35.77 -2.88
C TYR A 57 8.44 34.29 -2.88
N PHE A 58 7.79 33.50 -2.04
CA PHE A 58 8.08 32.09 -1.87
C PHE A 58 6.85 31.27 -2.23
N VAL A 59 7.10 30.15 -2.89
CA VAL A 59 6.05 29.27 -3.36
C VAL A 59 5.44 28.52 -2.17
N GLU A 60 4.11 28.59 -2.02
CA GLU A 60 3.41 28.15 -0.81
C GLU A 60 3.37 26.62 -0.63
N TRP A 61 3.57 25.85 -1.70
CA TRP A 61 3.52 24.37 -1.70
C TRP A 61 4.82 23.67 -1.27
N ILE A 62 5.92 24.40 -1.00
CA ILE A 62 7.15 23.81 -0.42
C ILE A 62 7.25 24.17 1.07
N PRO A 63 6.97 23.22 2.00
CA PRO A 63 7.16 23.46 3.42
C PRO A 63 8.65 23.61 3.75
N ASN A 64 9.01 24.59 4.59
CA ASN A 64 10.40 24.91 4.99
C ASN A 64 11.35 25.31 3.83
N ASN A 65 10.87 26.11 2.89
CA ASN A 65 11.60 26.62 1.72
C ASN A 65 12.86 27.48 1.98
N ILE A 66 13.25 27.71 3.24
CA ILE A 66 14.49 28.41 3.59
C ILE A 66 15.30 27.55 4.55
N LYS A 67 16.51 27.18 4.13
CA LYS A 67 17.55 26.59 4.98
C LYS A 67 18.64 27.63 5.24
N ALA A 68 19.14 27.70 6.47
CA ALA A 68 20.19 28.63 6.85
C ALA A 68 21.24 27.93 7.72
N SER A 69 22.51 28.22 7.45
CA SER A 69 23.66 27.73 8.22
C SER A 69 24.54 28.91 8.64
N VAL A 70 25.14 28.83 9.83
CA VAL A 70 25.99 29.87 10.39
C VAL A 70 27.40 29.33 10.55
N CYS A 71 28.38 30.05 9.99
CA CYS A 71 29.79 29.78 10.21
C CYS A 71 30.36 30.83 11.18
N ASP A 72 30.95 30.39 12.29
CA ASP A 72 31.50 31.26 13.34
C ASP A 72 32.80 31.98 12.93
N ILE A 73 33.36 31.66 11.75
CA ILE A 73 34.59 32.24 11.23
C ILE A 73 34.26 33.20 10.09
N PRO A 74 34.32 34.53 10.31
CA PRO A 74 34.02 35.49 9.25
C PRO A 74 35.13 35.54 8.19
N PRO A 75 34.80 35.87 6.92
CA PRO A 75 35.78 36.07 5.86
C PRO A 75 36.79 37.17 6.22
N LYS A 76 38.07 36.98 5.85
CA LYS A 76 39.14 37.96 6.12
C LYS A 76 38.74 39.37 5.66
N GLY A 77 38.65 40.31 6.60
CA GLY A 77 38.36 41.72 6.34
C GLY A 77 36.91 42.16 6.57
N LEU A 78 35.99 41.23 6.88
CA LEU A 78 34.59 41.54 7.18
C LEU A 78 34.24 41.14 8.62
N LYS A 79 33.36 41.90 9.28
CA LYS A 79 32.86 41.57 10.62
C LYS A 79 31.75 40.51 10.58
N MET A 80 30.94 40.52 9.52
CA MET A 80 29.87 39.57 9.23
C MET A 80 29.67 39.51 7.72
N ALA A 81 29.30 38.36 7.18
CA ALA A 81 28.93 38.17 5.78
C ALA A 81 27.79 37.14 5.69
N VAL A 82 26.92 37.29 4.70
CA VAL A 82 25.83 36.33 4.41
C VAL A 82 25.89 36.04 2.92
N SER A 83 25.86 34.75 2.57
CA SER A 83 25.74 34.27 1.20
C SER A 83 24.35 33.67 1.02
N PHE A 84 23.66 34.03 -0.06
CA PHE A 84 22.34 33.52 -0.40
C PHE A 84 22.44 32.68 -1.67
N ALA A 85 21.95 31.45 -1.60
CA ALA A 85 21.70 30.60 -2.75
C ALA A 85 20.20 30.27 -2.73
N GLY A 86 19.53 30.46 -3.86
CA GLY A 86 18.11 30.20 -3.98
C GLY A 86 17.80 29.69 -5.38
N ASN A 87 16.96 28.65 -5.45
CA ASN A 87 16.34 28.23 -6.70
C ASN A 87 15.01 28.97 -6.84
N SER A 88 14.86 29.78 -7.88
CA SER A 88 13.70 30.63 -8.11
C SER A 88 13.25 30.43 -9.55
N THR A 89 11.94 30.40 -9.78
CA THR A 89 11.35 30.37 -11.13
C THR A 89 11.86 31.51 -12.02
N ALA A 90 12.30 32.64 -11.45
CA ALA A 90 12.94 33.73 -12.18
C ALA A 90 14.25 33.33 -12.90
N ILE A 91 14.88 32.20 -12.53
CA ILE A 91 16.06 31.66 -13.23
C ILE A 91 15.72 31.27 -14.67
N GLN A 92 14.46 30.97 -14.96
CA GLN A 92 13.95 30.68 -16.30
C GLN A 92 14.27 31.80 -17.29
N GLU A 93 14.19 33.08 -16.90
CA GLU A 93 14.57 34.18 -17.80
C GLU A 93 16.04 34.09 -18.23
N MET A 94 16.91 33.58 -17.35
CA MET A 94 18.32 33.37 -17.68
C MET A 94 18.49 32.24 -18.68
N PHE A 95 17.88 31.08 -18.42
CA PHE A 95 17.93 29.93 -19.32
C PHE A 95 17.34 30.24 -20.69
N LYS A 96 16.17 30.90 -20.72
CA LYS A 96 15.53 31.35 -21.96
C LYS A 96 16.43 32.28 -22.78
N ARG A 97 17.13 33.22 -22.15
CA ARG A 97 18.09 34.09 -22.87
C ARG A 97 19.23 33.29 -23.47
N VAL A 98 19.80 32.35 -22.72
CA VAL A 98 20.90 31.50 -23.22
C VAL A 98 20.42 30.61 -24.38
N ALA A 99 19.23 29.99 -24.25
CA ALA A 99 18.60 29.20 -25.29
C ALA A 99 18.34 30.03 -26.57
N GLU A 100 17.76 31.23 -26.45
CA GLU A 100 17.52 32.12 -27.60
C GLU A 100 18.83 32.50 -28.32
N TYR A 101 19.91 32.75 -27.59
CA TYR A 101 21.22 33.01 -28.19
C TYR A 101 21.81 31.77 -28.86
N PHE A 102 21.69 30.59 -28.25
CA PHE A 102 22.11 29.31 -28.83
C PHE A 102 21.37 29.05 -30.14
N THR A 103 20.03 29.08 -30.12
CA THR A 103 19.18 28.91 -31.31
C THR A 103 19.52 29.92 -32.40
N ALA A 104 19.76 31.19 -32.03
CA ALA A 104 20.13 32.23 -33.00
C ALA A 104 21.50 31.98 -33.66
N MET A 105 22.47 31.44 -32.92
CA MET A 105 23.77 31.05 -33.46
C MET A 105 23.66 29.77 -34.31
N PHE A 106 22.90 28.77 -33.85
CA PHE A 106 22.72 27.48 -34.51
C PHE A 106 22.00 27.63 -35.85
N ARG A 107 20.90 28.40 -35.90
CA ARG A 107 20.18 28.72 -37.15
C ARG A 107 21.04 29.45 -38.18
N ARG A 108 22.05 30.20 -37.74
CA ARG A 108 22.99 30.91 -38.62
C ARG A 108 24.23 30.07 -38.98
N LYS A 109 24.31 28.82 -38.49
CA LYS A 109 25.49 27.94 -38.53
C LYS A 109 26.78 28.67 -38.12
N ALA A 110 26.67 29.63 -37.20
CA ALA A 110 27.80 30.40 -36.73
C ALA A 110 28.67 29.50 -35.85
N PHE A 111 29.98 29.41 -36.14
CA PHE A 111 30.99 28.63 -35.41
C PHE A 111 30.75 27.10 -35.31
N LEU A 112 29.68 26.56 -35.90
CA LEU A 112 29.34 25.13 -35.86
C LEU A 112 30.45 24.22 -36.43
N HIS A 113 31.11 24.66 -37.50
CA HIS A 113 32.22 23.94 -38.15
C HIS A 113 33.44 23.69 -37.26
N TRP A 114 33.64 24.49 -36.19
CA TRP A 114 34.71 24.27 -35.22
C TRP A 114 34.43 23.04 -34.35
N TYR A 115 33.17 22.83 -33.97
CA TYR A 115 32.78 21.71 -33.10
C TYR A 115 32.60 20.41 -33.91
N THR A 116 32.00 20.49 -35.09
CA THR A 116 31.89 19.33 -35.99
C THR A 116 33.26 18.88 -36.52
N GLY A 117 34.24 19.78 -36.57
CA GLY A 117 35.62 19.47 -36.95
C GLY A 117 36.39 18.68 -35.88
N GLU A 118 35.97 18.78 -34.61
CA GLU A 118 36.53 18.06 -33.46
C GLU A 118 35.75 16.78 -33.12
N GLY A 119 34.72 16.43 -33.91
CA GLY A 119 34.04 15.14 -33.85
C GLY A 119 32.63 15.13 -33.24
N MET A 120 32.07 16.28 -32.85
CA MET A 120 30.66 16.38 -32.39
C MET A 120 29.67 16.33 -33.56
N ASP A 121 28.56 15.60 -33.40
CA ASP A 121 27.50 15.50 -34.41
C ASP A 121 26.52 16.69 -34.34
N GLU A 122 25.96 17.12 -35.48
CA GLU A 122 24.88 18.15 -35.50
C GLU A 122 23.63 17.67 -34.72
N MET A 123 23.47 16.35 -34.53
CA MET A 123 22.39 15.75 -33.73
C MET A 123 22.52 16.09 -32.24
N GLU A 124 23.73 16.05 -31.67
CA GLU A 124 24.00 16.40 -30.26
C GLU A 124 23.66 17.88 -29.96
N PHE A 125 23.88 18.78 -30.92
CA PHE A 125 23.47 20.18 -30.78
C PHE A 125 21.95 20.35 -30.74
N THR A 126 21.22 19.51 -31.47
CA THR A 126 19.76 19.54 -31.54
C THR A 126 19.15 18.98 -30.26
N GLU A 127 19.75 17.93 -29.71
CA GLU A 127 19.36 17.34 -28.42
C GLU A 127 19.61 18.29 -27.25
N ALA A 128 20.78 18.94 -27.22
CA ALA A 128 21.08 19.97 -26.23
C ALA A 128 20.12 21.19 -26.32
N GLU A 129 19.67 21.55 -27.53
CA GLU A 129 18.64 22.56 -27.73
C GLU A 129 17.26 22.11 -27.19
N SER A 130 16.88 20.84 -27.40
CA SER A 130 15.63 20.28 -26.88
C SER A 130 15.60 20.31 -25.36
N ASN A 131 16.63 19.73 -24.72
CA ASN A 131 16.72 19.64 -23.26
C ASN A 131 16.63 21.01 -22.59
N MET A 132 17.24 22.04 -23.20
CA MET A 132 17.16 23.40 -22.65
C MET A 132 15.77 24.04 -22.84
N ASN A 133 15.07 23.74 -23.93
CA ASN A 133 13.70 24.22 -24.15
C ASN A 133 12.68 23.50 -23.27
N ASP A 134 12.90 22.21 -23.01
CA ASP A 134 12.08 21.40 -22.10
C ASP A 134 12.20 21.95 -20.68
N LEU A 135 13.43 22.23 -20.21
CA LEU A 135 13.67 22.88 -18.92
C LEU A 135 12.99 24.26 -18.81
N VAL A 136 13.11 25.10 -19.85
CA VAL A 136 12.44 26.41 -19.87
C VAL A 136 10.91 26.25 -19.82
N SER A 137 10.36 25.22 -20.43
CA SER A 137 8.92 24.93 -20.43
C SER A 137 8.46 24.40 -19.06
N GLU A 138 9.25 23.56 -18.42
CA GLU A 138 8.98 23.04 -17.08
C GLU A 138 8.93 24.17 -16.04
N TYR A 139 9.93 25.06 -16.04
CA TYR A 139 9.90 26.25 -15.17
C TYR A 139 8.75 27.21 -15.49
N GLN A 140 8.29 27.28 -16.75
CA GLN A 140 7.11 28.06 -17.12
C GLN A 140 5.85 27.48 -16.50
N GLN A 141 5.68 26.15 -16.54
CA GLN A 141 4.53 25.47 -15.92
C GLN A 141 4.49 25.74 -14.42
N TYR A 142 5.61 25.65 -13.71
CA TYR A 142 5.66 25.98 -12.28
C TYR A 142 5.45 27.48 -11.98
N GLN A 143 5.73 28.38 -12.92
CA GLN A 143 5.48 29.81 -12.75
C GLN A 143 4.02 30.19 -13.04
N ASP A 144 3.38 29.53 -14.01
CA ASP A 144 1.99 29.75 -14.41
C ASP A 144 1.00 28.97 -13.55
N ALA A 145 1.46 28.00 -12.75
CA ALA A 145 0.71 27.35 -11.69
C ALA A 145 0.31 28.37 -10.60
N THR A 146 -0.68 29.20 -10.89
CA THR A 146 -1.44 29.92 -9.88
C THR A 146 -2.18 28.90 -9.02
N ALA A 147 -2.22 29.13 -7.71
CA ALA A 147 -2.88 28.29 -6.68
C ALA A 147 -4.39 28.00 -6.91
N GLU A 148 -4.93 28.32 -8.08
CA GLU A 148 -6.30 28.01 -8.51
C GLU A 148 -6.38 26.86 -9.55
N GLU A 149 -5.27 26.41 -10.14
CA GLU A 149 -5.30 25.29 -11.14
C GLU A 149 -4.79 23.94 -10.61
N GLU A 150 -4.30 23.86 -9.36
CA GLU A 150 -4.21 22.59 -8.59
C GLU A 150 -5.32 22.47 -7.53
N GLY A 151 -6.34 23.32 -7.62
CA GLY A 151 -7.61 23.14 -6.89
C GLY A 151 -8.44 21.94 -7.39
N GLU A 152 -8.00 21.23 -8.43
CA GLU A 152 -8.69 20.05 -8.97
C GLU A 152 -7.91 18.73 -8.87
N PHE A 153 -6.73 18.68 -8.22
CA PHE A 153 -6.03 17.39 -8.08
C PHE A 153 -5.55 16.93 -6.70
N ASP A 154 -5.77 17.66 -5.59
CA ASP A 154 -5.55 17.01 -4.28
C ASP A 154 -6.30 17.55 -3.03
N GLU A 155 -7.27 18.50 -3.12
CA GLU A 155 -8.01 18.93 -1.91
C GLU A 155 -9.55 19.14 -2.00
N GLU A 156 -10.24 18.89 -3.12
CA GLU A 156 -11.72 18.81 -3.12
C GLU A 156 -12.24 17.60 -3.90
N GLU A 157 -12.35 16.45 -3.23
CA GLU A 157 -13.47 15.53 -3.46
C GLU A 157 -13.87 14.90 -2.11
N GLY A 158 -14.67 15.65 -1.36
CA GLY A 158 -15.52 15.12 -0.31
C GLY A 158 -16.64 14.25 -0.85
N TRP A 159 -16.35 13.29 -1.73
CA TRP A 159 -17.29 12.25 -2.11
C TRP A 159 -17.06 11.06 -1.20
N THR A 160 -18.06 10.80 -0.39
CA THR A 160 -18.31 9.56 0.31
C THR A 160 -18.07 8.38 -0.62
N VAL A 161 -16.94 7.69 -0.41
CA VAL A 161 -16.38 6.66 -1.29
C VAL A 161 -16.70 5.29 -0.72
N PRO A 162 -17.80 4.65 -1.14
CA PRO A 162 -18.17 3.34 -0.65
C PRO A 162 -17.20 2.25 -1.07
N LEU A 163 -16.98 1.36 -0.12
CA LEU A 163 -16.22 0.12 -0.24
C LEU A 163 -17.19 -1.04 -0.14
N LEU A 164 -17.18 -1.95 -1.11
CA LEU A 164 -18.05 -3.13 -1.06
C LEU A 164 -17.31 -4.29 -0.41
N LEU A 165 -17.75 -4.72 0.77
CA LEU A 165 -17.23 -5.94 1.39
C LEU A 165 -18.02 -7.15 0.88
N LEU A 166 -17.37 -7.99 0.09
CA LEU A 166 -17.85 -9.28 -0.38
C LEU A 166 -17.31 -10.36 0.56
N VAL A 167 -18.16 -11.16 1.19
CA VAL A 167 -17.69 -12.13 2.18
C VAL A 167 -18.17 -13.52 1.81
N HIS A 168 -17.21 -14.39 1.49
CA HIS A 168 -17.51 -15.64 0.82
C HIS A 168 -16.80 -16.85 1.44
N SER A 169 -17.61 -17.88 1.73
CA SER A 169 -17.40 -19.08 2.57
C SER A 169 -17.77 -18.98 4.04
N ARG A 170 -18.02 -20.15 4.65
CA ARG A 170 -18.21 -20.33 6.09
C ARG A 170 -17.20 -19.60 6.98
N CYS A 171 -15.92 -19.56 6.61
CA CYS A 171 -14.90 -18.85 7.39
C CYS A 171 -14.99 -17.35 7.15
N GLY A 172 -15.06 -16.93 5.88
CA GLY A 172 -15.28 -15.54 5.50
C GLY A 172 -16.48 -14.96 6.24
N ASN A 173 -17.65 -15.60 6.15
CA ASN A 173 -18.90 -15.13 6.73
C ASN A 173 -18.84 -14.94 8.25
N GLN A 174 -18.09 -15.78 8.97
CA GLN A 174 -17.89 -15.63 10.41
C GLN A 174 -16.99 -14.44 10.75
N ILE A 175 -15.89 -14.27 10.01
CA ILE A 175 -14.97 -13.15 10.19
C ILE A 175 -15.65 -11.84 9.80
N GLY A 176 -16.33 -11.81 8.65
CA GLY A 176 -17.10 -10.68 8.16
C GLY A 176 -18.21 -10.29 9.13
N ALA A 177 -18.98 -11.25 9.67
CA ALA A 177 -19.97 -10.95 10.70
C ALA A 177 -19.33 -10.29 11.93
N LYS A 178 -18.19 -10.81 12.40
CA LYS A 178 -17.45 -10.20 13.52
C LYS A 178 -16.86 -8.82 13.19
N PHE A 179 -16.39 -8.62 11.97
CA PHE A 179 -15.94 -7.32 11.49
C PHE A 179 -17.08 -6.30 11.54
N TRP A 180 -18.25 -6.63 10.98
CA TRP A 180 -19.44 -5.77 11.04
C TRP A 180 -19.90 -5.47 12.45
N GLU A 181 -19.84 -6.45 13.37
CA GLU A 181 -20.12 -6.21 14.79
C GLU A 181 -19.16 -5.15 15.37
N VAL A 182 -17.86 -5.28 15.10
CA VAL A 182 -16.83 -4.35 15.64
C VAL A 182 -16.98 -2.96 15.05
N ILE A 183 -17.15 -2.83 13.72
CA ILE A 183 -17.26 -1.51 13.11
C ILE A 183 -18.60 -0.84 13.42
N ALA A 184 -19.70 -1.59 13.49
CA ALA A 184 -20.98 -1.03 13.93
C ALA A 184 -20.87 -0.47 15.35
N ASP A 185 -20.18 -1.17 16.24
CA ASP A 185 -19.97 -0.72 17.60
C ASP A 185 -19.02 0.50 17.70
N GLU A 186 -18.01 0.58 16.83
CA GLU A 186 -17.13 1.76 16.72
C GLU A 186 -17.87 2.99 16.16
N HIS A 187 -18.83 2.80 15.27
CA HIS A 187 -19.68 3.86 14.72
C HIS A 187 -20.94 4.12 15.57
N GLY A 188 -21.14 3.41 16.68
CA GLY A 188 -22.29 3.60 17.56
C GLY A 188 -23.63 3.18 16.95
N ILE A 189 -23.62 2.24 16.00
CA ILE A 189 -24.81 1.71 15.33
C ILE A 189 -25.32 0.50 16.11
N ASP A 190 -26.61 0.48 16.44
CA ASP A 190 -27.23 -0.67 17.10
C ASP A 190 -27.62 -1.79 16.11
N PRO A 191 -28.03 -2.98 16.57
CA PRO A 191 -28.49 -4.06 15.69
C PRO A 191 -29.72 -3.72 14.84
N THR A 192 -30.43 -2.62 15.12
CA THR A 192 -31.58 -2.14 14.32
C THR A 192 -31.17 -1.17 13.21
N GLY A 193 -29.89 -0.79 13.18
CA GLY A 193 -29.32 0.18 12.25
C GLY A 193 -29.46 1.63 12.72
N THR A 194 -29.93 1.87 13.95
CA THR A 194 -30.12 3.23 14.47
C THR A 194 -28.82 3.72 15.12
N TYR A 195 -28.44 4.95 14.84
CA TYR A 195 -27.27 5.58 15.47
C TYR A 195 -27.56 6.02 16.90
N HIS A 196 -26.73 5.56 17.83
CA HIS A 196 -26.72 5.88 19.25
C HIS A 196 -25.31 6.28 19.72
N GLY A 197 -24.47 6.78 18.81
CA GLY A 197 -23.11 7.22 19.12
C GLY A 197 -23.06 8.55 19.87
N ASP A 198 -21.87 8.83 20.41
CA ASP A 198 -21.60 10.00 21.26
C ASP A 198 -20.74 11.08 20.56
N SER A 199 -20.29 10.82 19.33
CA SER A 199 -19.31 11.66 18.62
C SER A 199 -19.65 11.85 17.15
N ASP A 200 -19.67 13.10 16.69
CA ASP A 200 -19.96 13.47 15.30
C ASP A 200 -18.97 12.85 14.30
N LEU A 201 -17.70 12.66 14.70
CA LEU A 201 -16.67 11.99 13.89
C LEU A 201 -17.05 10.54 13.50
N GLN A 202 -17.97 9.90 14.22
CA GLN A 202 -18.46 8.56 13.88
C GLN A 202 -19.38 8.57 12.65
N LEU A 203 -20.03 9.70 12.36
CA LEU A 203 -20.94 9.84 11.24
C LEU A 203 -20.27 10.42 9.99
N GLU A 204 -19.12 11.09 10.14
CA GLU A 204 -18.46 11.85 9.07
C GLU A 204 -18.13 10.99 7.83
N ARG A 205 -17.62 9.76 8.04
CA ARG A 205 -17.29 8.80 6.97
C ARG A 205 -18.04 7.47 7.09
N ILE A 206 -19.22 7.48 7.71
CA ILE A 206 -20.05 6.28 7.86
C ILE A 206 -20.46 5.67 6.51
N ASN A 207 -20.57 6.53 5.49
CA ASN A 207 -21.03 6.22 4.14
C ASN A 207 -20.09 5.26 3.37
N VAL A 208 -18.84 5.12 3.85
CA VAL A 208 -17.84 4.21 3.27
C VAL A 208 -18.30 2.75 3.37
N TYR A 209 -18.83 2.35 4.53
CA TYR A 209 -19.29 0.97 4.77
C TYR A 209 -20.80 0.83 4.90
N PHE A 210 -21.53 1.92 5.20
CA PHE A 210 -22.97 1.87 5.42
C PHE A 210 -23.74 2.69 4.38
N ASN A 211 -24.86 2.14 3.95
CA ASN A 211 -25.92 2.82 3.23
C ASN A 211 -26.84 3.52 4.22
N GLU A 212 -27.11 4.82 4.03
CA GLU A 212 -28.17 5.51 4.77
C GLU A 212 -29.54 5.20 4.15
N ALA A 213 -30.35 4.41 4.86
CA ALA A 213 -31.71 4.10 4.51
C ALA A 213 -32.70 5.10 5.16
N THR A 214 -33.92 5.16 4.61
CA THR A 214 -34.99 6.01 5.12
C THR A 214 -35.24 5.81 6.62
N GLY A 215 -35.32 6.92 7.36
CA GLY A 215 -35.56 6.91 8.80
C GLY A 215 -34.29 6.88 9.66
N GLY A 216 -33.14 7.28 9.11
CA GLY A 216 -31.87 7.35 9.84
C GLY A 216 -31.32 5.97 10.21
N ARG A 217 -31.57 4.97 9.36
CA ARG A 217 -31.08 3.60 9.54
C ARG A 217 -29.89 3.36 8.64
N TYR A 218 -28.79 2.88 9.22
CA TYR A 218 -27.58 2.52 8.50
C TYR A 218 -27.55 1.03 8.20
N VAL A 219 -27.38 0.67 6.93
CA VAL A 219 -27.36 -0.73 6.46
C VAL A 219 -25.98 -1.03 5.86
N PRO A 220 -25.27 -2.09 6.29
CA PRO A 220 -24.01 -2.54 5.72
C PRO A 220 -24.04 -2.70 4.20
N ARG A 221 -23.04 -2.15 3.50
CA ARG A 221 -22.70 -2.47 2.11
C ARG A 221 -21.95 -3.81 2.05
N ALA A 222 -22.69 -4.88 2.32
CA ALA A 222 -22.16 -6.24 2.33
C ALA A 222 -22.96 -7.14 1.39
N VAL A 223 -22.26 -8.01 0.68
CA VAL A 223 -22.85 -9.15 -0.02
C VAL A 223 -22.33 -10.41 0.63
N LEU A 224 -23.25 -11.26 1.05
CA LEU A 224 -22.95 -12.53 1.70
C LEU A 224 -23.30 -13.64 0.75
N MET A 225 -22.30 -14.42 0.33
CA MET A 225 -22.50 -15.67 -0.39
C MET A 225 -21.84 -16.90 0.20
N ASP A 226 -22.52 -18.02 -0.01
CA ASP A 226 -22.04 -19.33 0.34
C ASP A 226 -22.79 -20.35 -0.51
N LEU A 227 -22.11 -21.41 -0.90
CA LEU A 227 -22.73 -22.55 -1.56
C LEU A 227 -23.55 -23.39 -0.55
N GLU A 228 -23.30 -23.21 0.74
CA GLU A 228 -24.05 -23.85 1.83
C GLU A 228 -25.08 -22.92 2.48
N PRO A 229 -26.36 -23.32 2.58
CA PRO A 229 -27.41 -22.48 3.17
C PRO A 229 -27.24 -22.31 4.69
N GLY A 230 -26.65 -23.28 5.39
CA GLY A 230 -26.54 -23.29 6.85
C GLY A 230 -25.68 -22.17 7.43
N THR A 231 -24.73 -21.64 6.66
CA THR A 231 -23.92 -20.48 7.07
C THR A 231 -24.80 -19.24 7.22
N MET A 232 -25.77 -19.06 6.32
CA MET A 232 -26.64 -17.88 6.30
C MET A 232 -27.58 -17.83 7.50
N ASP A 233 -28.10 -18.98 7.92
CA ASP A 233 -28.91 -19.08 9.13
C ASP A 233 -28.12 -18.69 10.38
N SER A 234 -26.84 -19.09 10.42
CA SER A 234 -25.93 -18.76 11.51
C SER A 234 -25.63 -17.25 11.57
N VAL A 235 -25.41 -16.61 10.41
CA VAL A 235 -25.18 -15.17 10.33
C VAL A 235 -26.44 -14.39 10.73
N ARG A 236 -27.62 -14.78 10.23
CA ARG A 236 -28.90 -14.13 10.58
C ARG A 236 -29.27 -14.26 12.05
N ALA A 237 -28.91 -15.40 12.67
CA ALA A 237 -29.08 -15.63 14.10
C ALA A 237 -28.04 -14.89 14.97
N GLY A 238 -26.99 -14.33 14.35
CA GLY A 238 -25.97 -13.55 15.02
C GLY A 238 -26.50 -12.23 15.59
N PRO A 239 -25.75 -11.56 16.48
CA PRO A 239 -26.20 -10.36 17.19
C PRO A 239 -26.58 -9.21 16.25
N PHE A 240 -25.87 -9.05 15.13
CA PHE A 240 -26.12 -8.03 14.10
C PHE A 240 -26.68 -8.64 12.79
N GLY A 241 -27.18 -9.88 12.84
CA GLY A 241 -27.66 -10.58 11.64
C GLY A 241 -28.84 -9.91 10.94
N GLN A 242 -29.66 -9.16 11.69
CA GLN A 242 -30.83 -8.42 11.18
C GLN A 242 -30.45 -7.09 10.52
N LEU A 243 -29.19 -6.66 10.66
CA LEU A 243 -28.70 -5.41 10.09
C LEU A 243 -28.47 -5.54 8.58
N PHE A 244 -28.13 -6.74 8.11
CA PHE A 244 -27.87 -7.02 6.70
C PHE A 244 -29.16 -7.00 5.86
N ARG A 245 -29.05 -6.47 4.64
CA ARG A 245 -30.16 -6.47 3.67
C ARG A 245 -30.48 -7.91 3.26
N PRO A 246 -31.75 -8.39 3.40
CA PRO A 246 -32.12 -9.76 3.01
C PRO A 246 -31.84 -10.11 1.55
N ASP A 247 -31.93 -9.12 0.66
CA ASP A 247 -31.65 -9.26 -0.77
C ASP A 247 -30.16 -9.54 -1.08
N ASN A 248 -29.26 -9.21 -0.14
CA ASN A 248 -27.82 -9.35 -0.35
C ASN A 248 -27.29 -10.72 0.13
N PHE A 249 -28.20 -11.63 0.51
CA PHE A 249 -27.87 -13.01 0.82
C PHE A 249 -28.06 -13.87 -0.42
N VAL A 250 -26.96 -14.25 -1.06
CA VAL A 250 -26.95 -15.15 -2.21
C VAL A 250 -26.43 -16.50 -1.74
N PHE A 251 -27.20 -17.57 -1.89
CA PHE A 251 -26.74 -18.88 -1.41
C PHE A 251 -27.16 -20.02 -2.31
N GLY A 252 -26.27 -21.03 -2.41
CA GLY A 252 -26.52 -22.27 -3.09
C GLY A 252 -27.32 -23.28 -2.26
N GLN A 253 -27.62 -24.42 -2.86
CA GLN A 253 -28.21 -25.57 -2.16
C GLN A 253 -27.17 -26.66 -1.87
N THR A 254 -26.03 -26.60 -2.53
CA THR A 254 -25.03 -27.65 -2.70
C THR A 254 -23.67 -27.10 -2.28
N GLY A 255 -23.10 -27.60 -1.18
CA GLY A 255 -21.78 -27.16 -0.73
C GLY A 255 -20.64 -27.67 -1.62
N ALA A 256 -19.54 -26.91 -1.68
CA ALA A 256 -18.34 -27.30 -2.42
C ALA A 256 -17.56 -28.48 -1.79
N GLY A 257 -17.84 -28.84 -0.52
CA GLY A 257 -17.23 -30.01 0.13
C GLY A 257 -15.70 -29.95 0.22
N ASN A 258 -15.13 -28.78 0.50
CA ASN A 258 -13.68 -28.51 0.51
C ASN A 258 -12.95 -28.80 -0.82
N ASN A 259 -13.66 -28.76 -1.94
CA ASN A 259 -13.07 -28.91 -3.27
C ASN A 259 -13.05 -27.55 -4.00
N TRP A 260 -11.86 -27.03 -4.29
CA TRP A 260 -11.67 -25.79 -5.03
C TRP A 260 -12.28 -25.85 -6.44
N ALA A 261 -12.10 -26.96 -7.17
CA ALA A 261 -12.60 -27.11 -8.53
C ALA A 261 -14.14 -27.04 -8.60
N LYS A 262 -14.83 -27.54 -7.56
CA LYS A 262 -16.28 -27.36 -7.45
C LYS A 262 -16.71 -25.92 -7.28
N GLY A 263 -15.97 -25.18 -6.44
CA GLY A 263 -16.21 -23.76 -6.23
C GLY A 263 -15.89 -22.93 -7.47
N HIS A 264 -14.90 -23.33 -8.26
CA HIS A 264 -14.40 -22.52 -9.37
C HIS A 264 -15.08 -22.85 -10.72
N TYR A 265 -15.30 -24.13 -11.03
CA TYR A 265 -15.74 -24.57 -12.36
C TYR A 265 -17.19 -25.07 -12.42
N THR A 266 -17.75 -25.58 -11.32
CA THR A 266 -19.09 -26.20 -11.33
C THR A 266 -20.10 -25.39 -10.52
N GLU A 267 -20.34 -25.75 -9.26
CA GLU A 267 -21.39 -25.17 -8.42
C GLU A 267 -21.22 -23.65 -8.21
N GLY A 268 -19.99 -23.17 -8.03
CA GLY A 268 -19.76 -21.74 -7.88
C GLY A 268 -19.92 -20.94 -9.18
N ALA A 269 -19.61 -21.55 -10.33
CA ALA A 269 -19.84 -20.94 -11.64
C ALA A 269 -21.34 -20.80 -11.96
N GLU A 270 -22.20 -21.67 -11.44
CA GLU A 270 -23.65 -21.53 -11.58
C GLU A 270 -24.22 -20.38 -10.72
N LEU A 271 -23.64 -20.15 -9.53
CA LEU A 271 -24.12 -19.13 -8.59
C LEU A 271 -23.52 -17.74 -8.85
N ILE A 272 -22.37 -17.64 -9.53
CA ILE A 272 -21.60 -16.40 -9.65
C ILE A 272 -22.39 -15.26 -10.32
N ASP A 273 -23.19 -15.56 -11.34
CA ASP A 273 -23.99 -14.55 -12.05
C ASP A 273 -24.98 -13.85 -11.11
N SER A 274 -25.61 -14.62 -10.21
CA SER A 274 -26.52 -14.06 -9.21
C SER A 274 -25.81 -13.18 -8.20
N VAL A 275 -24.56 -13.52 -7.86
CA VAL A 275 -23.71 -12.70 -6.98
C VAL A 275 -23.33 -11.41 -7.68
N LEU A 276 -22.84 -11.49 -8.91
CA LEU A 276 -22.44 -10.34 -9.72
C LEU A 276 -23.60 -9.36 -9.92
N ASP A 277 -24.83 -9.82 -10.09
CA ASP A 277 -26.00 -8.94 -10.18
C ASP A 277 -26.25 -8.14 -8.88
N VAL A 278 -26.02 -8.76 -7.71
CA VAL A 278 -26.09 -8.05 -6.43
C VAL A 278 -24.91 -7.09 -6.27
N VAL A 279 -23.70 -7.50 -6.67
CA VAL A 279 -22.51 -6.64 -6.67
C VAL A 279 -22.74 -5.40 -7.53
N ARG A 280 -23.26 -5.56 -8.75
CA ARG A 280 -23.63 -4.47 -9.66
C ARG A 280 -24.64 -3.53 -9.02
N LYS A 281 -25.70 -4.08 -8.42
CA LYS A 281 -26.73 -3.27 -7.76
C LYS A 281 -26.18 -2.42 -6.61
N GLU A 282 -25.27 -2.97 -5.81
CA GLU A 282 -24.63 -2.21 -4.74
C GLU A 282 -23.60 -1.21 -5.29
N ALA A 283 -22.85 -1.57 -6.34
CA ALA A 283 -21.90 -0.69 -7.03
C ALA A 283 -22.59 0.49 -7.73
N GLU A 284 -23.77 0.31 -8.32
CA GLU A 284 -24.61 1.39 -8.86
C GLU A 284 -25.21 2.27 -7.76
N GLY A 285 -25.38 1.74 -6.55
CA GLY A 285 -25.82 2.47 -5.36
C GLY A 285 -24.71 3.30 -4.69
N CYS A 286 -23.53 3.38 -5.32
CA CYS A 286 -22.38 4.11 -4.84
C CYS A 286 -22.19 5.40 -5.64
N ASP A 287 -21.92 6.52 -4.98
CA ASP A 287 -21.58 7.77 -5.68
C ASP A 287 -20.20 7.66 -6.36
N CYS A 288 -19.19 7.16 -5.62
CA CYS A 288 -17.87 6.85 -6.16
C CYS A 288 -17.30 5.57 -5.52
N LEU A 289 -17.30 4.46 -6.27
CA LEU A 289 -16.78 3.19 -5.76
C LEU A 289 -15.25 3.22 -5.65
N GLN A 290 -14.69 2.97 -4.46
CA GLN A 290 -13.23 2.88 -4.30
C GLN A 290 -12.68 1.53 -4.78
N GLY A 291 -13.34 0.46 -4.37
CA GLY A 291 -12.82 -0.89 -4.53
C GLY A 291 -13.73 -1.95 -3.93
N PHE A 292 -13.20 -3.16 -3.90
CA PHE A 292 -13.84 -4.33 -3.33
C PHE A 292 -12.93 -4.93 -2.26
N GLN A 293 -13.52 -5.28 -1.12
CA GLN A 293 -12.84 -6.06 -0.09
C GLN A 293 -13.41 -7.47 -0.08
N LEU A 294 -12.58 -8.49 -0.28
CA LEU A 294 -13.00 -9.88 -0.15
C LEU A 294 -12.47 -10.49 1.14
N CYS A 295 -13.36 -11.04 1.98
CA CYS A 295 -12.96 -11.88 3.11
C CYS A 295 -13.25 -13.34 2.82
N HIS A 296 -12.20 -14.17 2.72
CA HIS A 296 -12.32 -15.58 2.37
C HIS A 296 -11.22 -16.44 3.02
N SER A 297 -11.39 -17.75 2.92
CA SER A 297 -10.35 -18.72 3.33
C SER A 297 -9.85 -19.48 2.11
N LEU A 298 -8.54 -19.61 2.02
CA LEU A 298 -7.85 -20.30 0.93
C LEU A 298 -7.87 -21.83 1.07
N GLY A 299 -8.19 -22.36 2.27
CA GLY A 299 -8.26 -23.80 2.52
C GLY A 299 -9.60 -24.44 2.14
N GLY A 300 -10.67 -23.65 2.01
CA GLY A 300 -12.02 -24.15 1.73
C GLY A 300 -12.27 -24.49 0.26
N GLY A 301 -13.47 -24.96 -0.06
CA GLY A 301 -13.92 -25.14 -1.46
C GLY A 301 -14.60 -23.88 -2.00
N THR A 302 -15.61 -23.38 -1.27
CA THR A 302 -16.36 -22.18 -1.66
C THR A 302 -15.51 -20.92 -1.61
N GLY A 303 -14.80 -20.68 -0.50
CA GLY A 303 -14.07 -19.43 -0.28
C GLY A 303 -12.88 -19.31 -1.20
N ALA A 304 -12.16 -20.42 -1.36
CA ALA A 304 -11.01 -20.50 -2.21
C ALA A 304 -11.42 -20.48 -3.70
N GLY A 305 -12.25 -21.44 -4.15
CA GLY A 305 -12.60 -21.60 -5.56
C GLY A 305 -13.56 -20.53 -6.10
N MET A 306 -14.71 -20.36 -5.44
CA MET A 306 -15.70 -19.37 -5.87
C MET A 306 -15.25 -17.94 -5.55
N GLY A 307 -14.47 -17.75 -4.47
CA GLY A 307 -13.89 -16.45 -4.13
C GLY A 307 -12.90 -15.97 -5.19
N THR A 308 -11.98 -16.82 -5.67
CA THR A 308 -11.06 -16.43 -6.74
C THR A 308 -11.75 -16.24 -8.08
N LEU A 309 -12.79 -17.04 -8.39
CA LEU A 309 -13.63 -16.81 -9.57
C LEU A 309 -14.29 -15.43 -9.53
N LEU A 310 -14.83 -15.04 -8.37
CA LEU A 310 -15.43 -13.73 -8.17
C LEU A 310 -14.42 -12.61 -8.36
N ILE A 311 -13.21 -12.74 -7.80
CA ILE A 311 -12.16 -11.74 -7.97
C ILE A 311 -11.85 -11.53 -9.47
N SER A 312 -11.65 -12.61 -10.22
CA SER A 312 -11.37 -12.54 -11.66
C SER A 312 -12.51 -11.84 -12.42
N LYS A 313 -13.76 -12.21 -12.15
CA LYS A 313 -14.94 -11.60 -12.80
C LYS A 313 -15.14 -10.13 -12.43
N VAL A 314 -14.89 -9.77 -11.17
CA VAL A 314 -14.95 -8.38 -10.73
C VAL A 314 -13.82 -7.56 -11.35
N ARG A 315 -12.62 -8.14 -11.51
CA ARG A 315 -11.49 -7.47 -12.18
C ARG A 315 -11.76 -7.25 -13.68
N GLU A 316 -12.43 -8.20 -14.34
CA GLU A 316 -12.88 -8.03 -15.73
C GLU A 316 -13.89 -6.88 -15.89
N GLU A 317 -14.84 -6.74 -14.95
CA GLU A 317 -15.91 -5.74 -15.04
C GLU A 317 -15.50 -4.35 -14.49
N TYR A 318 -14.62 -4.33 -13.48
CA TYR A 318 -14.15 -3.14 -12.78
C TYR A 318 -12.61 -3.08 -12.71
N PRO A 319 -11.92 -2.94 -13.86
CA PRO A 319 -10.45 -2.99 -13.91
C PRO A 319 -9.76 -1.85 -13.15
N ASP A 320 -10.38 -0.66 -13.09
CA ASP A 320 -9.78 0.52 -12.47
C ASP A 320 -9.93 0.57 -10.94
N ARG A 321 -10.66 -0.41 -10.36
CA ARG A 321 -11.01 -0.44 -8.93
C ARG A 321 -10.04 -1.34 -8.17
N ILE A 322 -9.70 -0.92 -6.95
CA ILE A 322 -8.78 -1.66 -6.08
C ILE A 322 -9.47 -2.94 -5.58
N MET A 323 -8.77 -4.07 -5.69
CA MET A 323 -9.17 -5.35 -5.12
C MET A 323 -8.30 -5.68 -3.91
N GLU A 324 -8.90 -5.58 -2.72
CA GLU A 324 -8.26 -5.93 -1.44
C GLU A 324 -8.82 -7.26 -0.93
N THR A 325 -7.95 -8.16 -0.45
CA THR A 325 -8.38 -9.43 0.12
C THR A 325 -7.86 -9.64 1.54
N PHE A 326 -8.73 -10.12 2.42
CA PHE A 326 -8.36 -10.71 3.71
C PHE A 326 -8.42 -12.23 3.57
N SER A 327 -7.25 -12.82 3.36
CA SER A 327 -7.08 -14.22 2.98
C SER A 327 -6.61 -15.05 4.16
N VAL A 328 -7.49 -15.94 4.66
CA VAL A 328 -7.15 -16.85 5.76
C VAL A 328 -6.46 -18.10 5.24
N ILE A 329 -5.22 -18.29 5.68
CA ILE A 329 -4.36 -19.40 5.30
C ILE A 329 -4.69 -20.61 6.18
N PRO A 330 -4.84 -21.81 5.58
CA PRO A 330 -5.07 -23.03 6.33
C PRO A 330 -3.87 -23.41 7.21
N SER A 331 -4.14 -24.09 8.33
CA SER A 331 -3.11 -24.65 9.19
C SER A 331 -3.50 -26.05 9.68
N PRO A 332 -2.57 -27.04 9.64
CA PRO A 332 -2.80 -28.37 10.19
C PRO A 332 -3.07 -28.38 11.70
N LYS A 333 -2.73 -27.30 12.42
CA LYS A 333 -3.00 -27.18 13.86
C LYS A 333 -4.48 -26.89 14.16
N VAL A 334 -5.21 -26.35 13.18
CA VAL A 334 -6.55 -25.79 13.36
C VAL A 334 -7.60 -26.57 12.56
N SER A 335 -7.21 -27.19 11.44
CA SER A 335 -8.11 -27.98 10.59
C SER A 335 -7.55 -29.38 10.30
N ASP A 336 -8.44 -30.37 10.29
CA ASP A 336 -8.15 -31.77 9.98
C ASP A 336 -8.31 -32.09 8.47
N THR A 337 -8.67 -31.09 7.66
CA THR A 337 -8.90 -31.32 6.22
C THR A 337 -7.58 -31.48 5.48
N VAL A 338 -7.41 -32.62 4.82
CA VAL A 338 -6.13 -32.96 4.15
C VAL A 338 -5.92 -32.24 2.82
N VAL A 339 -6.98 -31.78 2.14
CA VAL A 339 -6.89 -31.18 0.78
C VAL A 339 -6.67 -29.67 0.77
N GLU A 340 -6.57 -29.03 1.94
CA GLU A 340 -6.40 -27.56 2.05
C GLU A 340 -5.17 -27.02 1.31
N PRO A 341 -4.01 -27.70 1.28
CA PRO A 341 -2.87 -27.22 0.50
C PRO A 341 -3.15 -27.15 -1.01
N TYR A 342 -3.96 -28.07 -1.58
CA TYR A 342 -4.36 -27.96 -2.99
C TYR A 342 -5.18 -26.70 -3.24
N ASN A 343 -6.19 -26.47 -2.40
CA ASN A 343 -7.07 -25.30 -2.53
C ASN A 343 -6.27 -24.00 -2.35
N ALA A 344 -5.31 -23.97 -1.43
CA ALA A 344 -4.49 -22.79 -1.16
C ALA A 344 -3.57 -22.43 -2.33
N VAL A 345 -2.84 -23.41 -2.90
CA VAL A 345 -1.94 -23.17 -4.04
C VAL A 345 -2.70 -22.69 -5.27
N LEU A 346 -3.82 -23.35 -5.60
CA LEU A 346 -4.68 -22.94 -6.71
C LEU A 346 -5.25 -21.53 -6.49
N SER A 347 -5.54 -21.15 -5.24
CA SER A 347 -6.04 -19.82 -4.94
C SER A 347 -4.96 -18.75 -5.00
N PHE A 348 -3.75 -19.04 -4.52
CA PHE A 348 -2.63 -18.11 -4.62
C PHE A 348 -2.30 -17.80 -6.07
N HIS A 349 -2.31 -18.80 -6.95
CA HIS A 349 -2.13 -18.58 -8.38
C HIS A 349 -3.08 -17.50 -8.93
N GLN A 350 -4.34 -17.52 -8.53
CA GLN A 350 -5.33 -16.53 -8.94
C GLN A 350 -5.17 -15.17 -8.23
N LEU A 351 -4.76 -15.16 -6.96
CA LEU A 351 -4.55 -13.93 -6.19
C LEU A 351 -3.37 -13.11 -6.71
N VAL A 352 -2.27 -13.77 -7.08
CA VAL A 352 -1.06 -13.11 -7.62
C VAL A 352 -1.37 -12.23 -8.83
N GLU A 353 -2.34 -12.62 -9.66
CA GLU A 353 -2.67 -11.90 -10.89
C GLU A 353 -3.85 -10.93 -10.74
N ASN A 354 -4.82 -11.25 -9.88
CA ASN A 354 -6.09 -10.53 -9.85
C ASN A 354 -6.34 -9.69 -8.59
N SER A 355 -5.50 -9.77 -7.55
CA SER A 355 -5.60 -8.89 -6.38
C SER A 355 -4.54 -7.80 -6.38
N ASP A 356 -4.91 -6.59 -5.95
CA ASP A 356 -3.97 -5.47 -5.80
C ASP A 356 -3.35 -5.46 -4.39
N GLU A 357 -4.09 -5.92 -3.37
CA GLU A 357 -3.64 -6.02 -1.99
C GLU A 357 -4.16 -7.31 -1.34
N SER A 358 -3.27 -8.08 -0.70
CA SER A 358 -3.66 -9.32 -0.02
C SER A 358 -3.12 -9.38 1.41
N PHE A 359 -3.98 -9.10 2.38
CA PHE A 359 -3.70 -9.26 3.80
C PHE A 359 -3.79 -10.72 4.21
N LEU A 360 -2.63 -11.30 4.53
CA LEU A 360 -2.55 -12.71 4.89
C LEU A 360 -2.77 -12.91 6.39
N LEU A 361 -3.67 -13.84 6.71
CA LEU A 361 -4.06 -14.20 8.06
C LEU A 361 -3.83 -15.70 8.27
N ASP A 362 -2.80 -16.06 9.01
CA ASP A 362 -2.43 -17.45 9.24
C ASP A 362 -3.07 -18.00 10.52
N ASN A 363 -3.91 -19.03 10.37
CA ASN A 363 -4.50 -19.75 11.50
C ASN A 363 -3.46 -20.33 12.45
N GLU A 364 -2.26 -20.67 11.97
CA GLU A 364 -1.16 -21.12 12.81
C GLU A 364 -0.68 -20.01 13.76
N ALA A 365 -0.45 -18.81 13.22
CA ALA A 365 0.00 -17.67 13.99
C ALA A 365 -1.10 -17.18 14.95
N LEU A 366 -2.34 -17.11 14.49
CA LEU A 366 -3.49 -16.73 15.32
C LEU A 366 -3.67 -17.70 16.50
N TYR A 367 -3.52 -19.02 16.27
CA TYR A 367 -3.57 -20.02 17.33
C TYR A 367 -2.42 -19.83 18.33
N ASP A 368 -1.18 -19.65 17.84
CA ASP A 368 -0.01 -19.45 18.69
C ASP A 368 -0.11 -18.16 19.52
N ILE A 369 -0.68 -17.07 18.98
CA ILE A 369 -0.98 -15.83 19.71
C ILE A 369 -1.99 -16.09 20.83
N CYS A 370 -3.12 -16.74 20.51
CA CYS A 370 -4.16 -17.04 21.49
C CYS A 370 -3.63 -17.93 22.63
N PHE A 371 -2.87 -18.96 22.28
CA PHE A 371 -2.36 -19.93 23.25
C PHE A 371 -1.18 -19.38 24.07
N ARG A 372 -0.17 -18.80 23.41
CA ARG A 372 1.08 -18.38 24.06
C ARG A 372 1.01 -16.97 24.63
N THR A 373 0.42 -16.02 23.91
CA THR A 373 0.40 -14.59 24.30
C THR A 373 -0.82 -14.28 25.17
N LEU A 374 -2.02 -14.65 24.73
CA LEU A 374 -3.26 -14.41 25.48
C LEU A 374 -3.50 -15.41 26.62
N LYS A 375 -2.72 -16.51 26.68
CA LYS A 375 -2.80 -17.57 27.69
C LYS A 375 -4.16 -18.29 27.71
N LEU A 376 -4.79 -18.42 26.56
CA LEU A 376 -6.02 -19.22 26.41
C LEU A 376 -5.63 -20.70 26.29
N THR A 377 -6.09 -21.53 27.22
CA THR A 377 -5.74 -22.97 27.25
C THR A 377 -6.34 -23.75 26.09
N THR A 378 -7.50 -23.31 25.59
CA THR A 378 -8.26 -23.89 24.48
C THR A 378 -8.80 -22.78 23.59
N PRO A 379 -8.00 -22.27 22.64
CA PRO A 379 -8.45 -21.27 21.67
C PRO A 379 -9.62 -21.79 20.83
N THR A 380 -10.67 -20.98 20.69
CA THR A 380 -11.81 -21.27 19.82
C THR A 380 -11.78 -20.40 18.57
N TYR A 381 -12.50 -20.78 17.50
CA TYR A 381 -12.64 -19.93 16.31
C TYR A 381 -13.18 -18.52 16.65
N GLY A 382 -13.99 -18.38 17.70
CA GLY A 382 -14.44 -17.06 18.18
C GLY A 382 -13.28 -16.18 18.67
N ASP A 383 -12.26 -16.75 19.30
CA ASP A 383 -11.08 -16.02 19.76
C ASP A 383 -10.17 -15.62 18.58
N LEU A 384 -10.01 -16.51 17.60
CA LEU A 384 -9.26 -16.24 16.37
C LEU A 384 -9.94 -15.12 15.57
N ASN A 385 -11.26 -15.23 15.37
CA ASN A 385 -12.05 -14.22 14.65
C ASN A 385 -12.02 -12.86 15.37
N HIS A 386 -11.92 -12.83 16.70
CA HIS A 386 -11.76 -11.58 17.44
C HIS A 386 -10.44 -10.88 17.09
N LEU A 387 -9.32 -11.61 17.02
CA LEU A 387 -8.04 -11.05 16.58
C LEU A 387 -8.09 -10.53 15.14
N VAL A 388 -8.66 -11.32 14.24
CA VAL A 388 -8.81 -10.93 12.83
C VAL A 388 -9.67 -9.67 12.71
N SER A 389 -10.81 -9.61 13.39
CA SER A 389 -11.69 -8.43 13.37
C SER A 389 -11.01 -7.17 13.90
N ALA A 390 -10.11 -7.30 14.89
CA ALA A 390 -9.33 -6.18 15.42
C ALA A 390 -8.29 -5.68 14.42
N ALA A 391 -7.60 -6.58 13.72
CA ALA A 391 -6.67 -6.23 12.64
C ALA A 391 -7.39 -5.57 11.46
N MET A 392 -8.50 -6.15 11.00
CA MET A 392 -9.32 -5.57 9.93
C MET A 392 -9.87 -4.18 10.30
N SER A 393 -10.39 -4.01 11.51
CA SER A 393 -10.82 -2.70 12.01
C SER A 393 -9.66 -1.69 12.03
N GLY A 394 -8.46 -2.17 12.36
CA GLY A 394 -7.21 -1.41 12.33
C GLY A 394 -6.82 -0.91 10.95
N VAL A 395 -6.71 -1.83 9.98
CA VAL A 395 -6.35 -1.52 8.58
C VAL A 395 -7.35 -0.55 7.95
N THR A 396 -8.64 -0.77 8.19
CA THR A 396 -9.72 0.04 7.62
C THR A 396 -9.98 1.35 8.37
N CYS A 397 -9.22 1.64 9.42
CA CYS A 397 -9.44 2.82 10.28
C CYS A 397 -9.26 4.14 9.50
N CYS A 398 -8.28 4.22 8.59
CA CYS A 398 -7.99 5.41 7.80
C CYS A 398 -9.12 5.77 6.81
N LEU A 399 -9.93 4.77 6.44
CA LEU A 399 -11.07 4.93 5.56
C LEU A 399 -12.30 5.42 6.35
N ARG A 400 -12.52 4.83 7.53
CA ARG A 400 -13.74 5.01 8.33
C ARG A 400 -13.75 6.27 9.18
N PHE A 401 -12.59 6.80 9.53
CA PHE A 401 -12.47 7.98 10.37
C PHE A 401 -11.52 9.00 9.74
N PRO A 402 -11.82 10.29 9.85
CA PRO A 402 -10.87 11.33 9.47
C PRO A 402 -9.64 11.27 10.39
N GLY A 403 -8.45 11.18 9.79
CA GLY A 403 -7.17 11.21 10.49
C GLY A 403 -6.31 12.39 10.03
N GLN A 404 -5.28 12.73 10.82
CA GLN A 404 -4.32 13.79 10.47
C GLN A 404 -3.44 13.41 9.27
N LEU A 405 -3.25 12.11 9.06
CA LEU A 405 -2.65 11.53 7.86
C LEU A 405 -3.66 10.53 7.26
N ASN A 406 -4.47 10.99 6.33
CA ASN A 406 -5.42 10.15 5.61
C ASN A 406 -4.70 9.34 4.53
N CYS A 407 -4.79 8.02 4.61
CA CYS A 407 -4.46 7.11 3.51
C CYS A 407 -5.77 6.49 3.01
N ASP A 408 -6.12 6.74 1.75
CA ASP A 408 -7.13 5.96 1.03
C ASP A 408 -6.54 4.59 0.65
N LEU A 409 -7.39 3.66 0.19
CA LEU A 409 -6.93 2.34 -0.24
C LEU A 409 -5.87 2.44 -1.35
N ARG A 410 -6.06 3.37 -2.29
CA ARG A 410 -5.09 3.55 -3.38
C ARG A 410 -3.74 4.06 -2.87
N LYS A 411 -3.68 5.01 -1.92
CA LYS A 411 -2.41 5.43 -1.31
C LYS A 411 -1.80 4.31 -0.48
N ILE A 412 -2.60 3.45 0.17
CA ILE A 412 -2.04 2.25 0.85
C ILE A 412 -1.37 1.34 -0.19
N ALA A 413 -2.05 1.03 -1.29
CA ALA A 413 -1.51 0.19 -2.38
C ALA A 413 -0.20 0.76 -2.93
N VAL A 414 -0.22 2.03 -3.35
CA VAL A 414 0.93 2.70 -3.96
C VAL A 414 2.12 2.79 -3.01
N ASN A 415 1.89 2.98 -1.70
CA ASN A 415 2.99 3.05 -0.73
C ASN A 415 3.50 1.68 -0.29
N LEU A 416 2.68 0.63 -0.34
CA LEU A 416 3.04 -0.70 0.18
C LEU A 416 3.44 -1.71 -0.90
N VAL A 417 3.05 -1.51 -2.15
CA VAL A 417 3.31 -2.44 -3.25
C VAL A 417 4.32 -1.83 -4.22
N PRO A 418 5.64 -2.08 -4.03
CA PRO A 418 6.65 -1.62 -4.98
C PRO A 418 6.60 -2.40 -6.30
N PHE A 419 6.23 -3.69 -6.25
CA PHE A 419 6.15 -4.57 -7.41
C PHE A 419 4.78 -5.24 -7.48
N PRO A 420 4.13 -5.29 -8.66
CA PRO A 420 2.75 -5.77 -8.78
C PRO A 420 2.48 -7.16 -8.22
N ARG A 421 3.42 -8.11 -8.36
CA ARG A 421 3.26 -9.49 -7.84
C ARG A 421 3.50 -9.61 -6.33
N LEU A 422 4.22 -8.65 -5.73
CA LEU A 422 4.61 -8.68 -4.32
C LEU A 422 3.67 -7.83 -3.47
N HIS A 423 2.38 -8.15 -3.50
CA HIS A 423 1.32 -7.43 -2.79
C HIS A 423 0.76 -8.19 -1.57
N PHE A 424 1.53 -9.14 -1.05
CA PHE A 424 1.11 -9.93 0.11
C PHE A 424 1.64 -9.32 1.42
N PHE A 425 0.72 -8.97 2.31
CA PHE A 425 1.06 -8.26 3.54
C PHE A 425 1.02 -9.17 4.77
N MET A 426 2.05 -9.06 5.61
CA MET A 426 2.06 -9.56 6.97
C MET A 426 1.33 -8.58 7.88
N THR A 427 0.22 -9.01 8.46
CA THR A 427 -0.56 -8.20 9.39
C THR A 427 -0.10 -8.40 10.83
N GLY A 428 -0.19 -7.35 11.63
CA GLY A 428 0.07 -7.38 13.07
C GLY A 428 -0.89 -6.46 13.81
N PHE A 429 -1.14 -6.77 15.09
CA PHE A 429 -1.95 -5.92 15.95
C PHE A 429 -1.31 -5.81 17.33
N ALA A 430 -1.31 -4.62 17.89
CA ALA A 430 -0.94 -4.38 19.27
C ALA A 430 -1.89 -3.35 19.92
N PRO A 431 -2.19 -3.47 21.21
CA PRO A 431 -1.63 -4.40 22.18
C PRO A 431 -2.32 -5.77 22.20
N LEU A 432 -1.52 -6.84 22.29
CA LEU A 432 -2.00 -8.20 22.58
C LEU A 432 -1.74 -8.51 24.06
N THR A 433 -2.72 -8.22 24.91
CA THR A 433 -2.60 -8.47 26.35
C THR A 433 -3.68 -9.42 26.84
N SER A 434 -3.29 -10.35 27.71
CA SER A 434 -4.26 -11.22 28.38
C SER A 434 -5.20 -10.39 29.26
N ARG A 435 -6.46 -10.84 29.42
CA ARG A 435 -7.48 -10.16 30.25
C ARG A 435 -7.01 -9.90 31.68
N GLY A 436 -6.12 -10.74 32.23
CA GLY A 436 -5.56 -10.58 33.57
C GLY A 436 -4.38 -9.62 33.66
N SER A 437 -3.64 -9.40 32.57
CA SER A 437 -2.46 -8.52 32.52
C SER A 437 -2.79 -7.10 32.05
N GLN A 438 -3.96 -6.90 31.43
CA GLN A 438 -4.38 -5.63 30.85
C GLN A 438 -4.43 -4.46 31.87
N GLN A 439 -4.74 -4.74 33.14
CA GLN A 439 -4.80 -3.69 34.19
C GLN A 439 -3.43 -3.24 34.71
N TYR A 440 -2.38 -4.04 34.51
CA TYR A 440 -1.06 -3.80 35.09
C TYR A 440 -0.06 -3.21 34.10
N ARG A 441 -0.39 -3.18 32.81
CA ARG A 441 0.52 -2.70 31.76
C ARG A 441 0.16 -1.28 31.33
N ALA A 442 1.13 -0.37 31.44
CA ALA A 442 0.99 0.98 30.91
C ALA A 442 1.21 0.95 29.40
N LEU A 443 0.14 1.11 28.63
CA LEU A 443 0.24 1.25 27.18
C LEU A 443 0.89 2.62 26.87
N THR A 444 2.01 2.62 26.17
CA THR A 444 2.75 3.81 25.70
C THR A 444 3.12 3.62 24.23
N VAL A 445 3.38 4.72 23.49
CA VAL A 445 3.77 4.65 22.08
C VAL A 445 5.01 3.76 21.88
N PRO A 446 6.12 3.90 22.66
CA PRO A 446 7.28 3.02 22.50
C PRO A 446 6.97 1.53 22.74
N GLU A 447 6.11 1.21 23.71
CA GLU A 447 5.70 -0.18 23.97
C GLU A 447 4.84 -0.77 22.83
N LEU A 448 4.01 0.05 22.20
CA LEU A 448 3.21 -0.35 21.04
C LEU A 448 4.12 -0.59 19.83
N THR A 449 5.02 0.34 19.53
CA THR A 449 5.98 0.21 18.43
C THR A 449 6.87 -1.02 18.62
N GLN A 450 7.36 -1.29 19.84
CA GLN A 450 8.18 -2.47 20.10
C GLN A 450 7.39 -3.78 19.93
N GLN A 451 6.13 -3.81 20.38
CA GLN A 451 5.27 -4.98 20.19
C GLN A 451 4.91 -5.21 18.73
N MET A 452 4.76 -4.14 17.95
CA MET A 452 4.41 -4.20 16.55
C MET A 452 5.44 -4.99 15.73
N PHE A 453 6.73 -4.79 15.99
CA PHE A 453 7.83 -5.49 15.32
C PHE A 453 8.25 -6.81 16.01
N ASP A 454 7.53 -7.28 17.03
CA ASP A 454 7.80 -8.59 17.62
C ASP A 454 7.19 -9.69 16.74
N ALA A 455 8.01 -10.68 16.36
CA ALA A 455 7.57 -11.83 15.55
C ALA A 455 6.37 -12.57 16.17
N LYS A 456 6.23 -12.51 17.49
CA LYS A 456 5.11 -13.16 18.22
C LYS A 456 3.75 -12.48 18.01
N ASN A 457 3.74 -11.24 17.53
CA ASN A 457 2.52 -10.46 17.33
C ASN A 457 2.12 -10.40 15.85
N MET A 458 2.89 -11.03 14.97
CA MET A 458 2.54 -11.20 13.57
C MET A 458 1.42 -12.23 13.43
N MET A 459 0.42 -11.90 12.63
CA MET A 459 -0.70 -12.79 12.30
C MET A 459 -0.38 -13.69 11.10
N CYS A 460 0.84 -13.64 10.57
CA CYS A 460 1.37 -14.60 9.61
C CYS A 460 2.52 -15.38 10.27
N ALA A 461 2.56 -16.70 10.13
CA ALA A 461 3.59 -17.53 10.76
C ALA A 461 4.90 -17.51 9.95
N ALA A 462 5.52 -16.33 9.90
CA ALA A 462 6.86 -16.12 9.37
C ALA A 462 7.64 -15.24 10.36
N ASP A 463 8.93 -15.51 10.56
CA ASP A 463 9.76 -14.63 11.37
C ASP A 463 10.25 -13.45 10.52
N PRO A 464 9.85 -12.20 10.79
CA PRO A 464 10.28 -11.06 10.00
C PRO A 464 11.80 -10.84 10.00
N ARG A 465 12.53 -11.45 10.94
CA ARG A 465 14.00 -11.36 11.03
C ARG A 465 14.72 -12.24 10.00
N HIS A 466 14.04 -13.21 9.40
CA HIS A 466 14.61 -14.05 8.34
C HIS A 466 14.53 -13.40 6.96
N GLY A 467 13.88 -12.23 6.85
CA GLY A 467 13.80 -11.46 5.63
C GLY A 467 14.08 -9.98 5.86
N ARG A 468 13.73 -9.17 4.86
CA ARG A 468 13.77 -7.71 4.90
C ARG A 468 12.37 -7.16 4.64
N TYR A 469 12.06 -6.01 5.20
CA TYR A 469 10.86 -5.25 4.88
C TYR A 469 11.13 -4.43 3.63
N LEU A 470 10.31 -4.66 2.60
CA LEU A 470 10.24 -3.80 1.43
C LEU A 470 9.60 -2.48 1.87
N THR A 471 8.38 -2.56 2.39
CA THR A 471 7.58 -1.43 2.85
C THR A 471 6.80 -1.82 4.12
N ALA A 472 6.41 -0.82 4.91
CA ALA A 472 5.58 -1.05 6.09
C ALA A 472 4.67 0.14 6.39
N ALA A 473 3.45 -0.17 6.84
CA ALA A 473 2.49 0.80 7.35
C ALA A 473 2.16 0.50 8.82
N ALA A 474 2.22 1.55 9.65
CA ALA A 474 1.85 1.53 11.05
C ALA A 474 0.65 2.47 11.27
N LEU A 475 -0.48 1.88 11.63
CA LEU A 475 -1.77 2.56 11.78
C LEU A 475 -2.08 2.69 13.27
N PHE A 476 -1.68 3.82 13.84
CA PHE A 476 -1.88 4.14 15.24
C PHE A 476 -3.29 4.69 15.48
N ARG A 477 -3.91 4.26 16.57
CA ARG A 477 -5.25 4.66 16.99
C ARG A 477 -5.26 5.12 18.44
N GLY A 478 -5.97 6.21 18.70
CA GLY A 478 -6.09 6.86 20.00
C GLY A 478 -5.29 8.15 20.10
N ARG A 479 -5.57 8.93 21.15
CA ARG A 479 -4.94 10.24 21.35
C ARG A 479 -3.46 10.08 21.71
N MET A 480 -2.58 10.42 20.77
CA MET A 480 -1.13 10.40 20.94
C MET A 480 -0.46 11.55 20.19
N SER A 481 0.80 11.83 20.54
CA SER A 481 1.60 12.85 19.86
C SER A 481 2.17 12.28 18.56
N THR A 482 1.82 12.86 17.41
CA THR A 482 2.40 12.49 16.11
C THR A 482 3.93 12.54 16.12
N LYS A 483 4.50 13.57 16.77
CA LYS A 483 5.95 13.68 16.96
C LYS A 483 6.56 12.48 17.70
N GLU A 484 5.89 11.97 18.73
CA GLU A 484 6.40 10.82 19.48
C GLU A 484 6.33 9.54 18.64
N VAL A 485 5.28 9.38 17.83
CA VAL A 485 5.14 8.29 16.87
C VAL A 485 6.30 8.32 15.87
N ASP A 486 6.54 9.46 15.23
CA ASP A 486 7.62 9.61 14.23
C ASP A 486 9.00 9.34 14.82
N GLU A 487 9.28 9.86 16.02
CA GLU A 487 10.54 9.60 16.74
C GLU A 487 10.72 8.09 17.04
N GLN A 488 9.66 7.38 17.45
CA GLN A 488 9.75 5.94 17.71
C GLN A 488 9.92 5.12 16.43
N MET A 489 9.24 5.50 15.34
CA MET A 489 9.38 4.81 14.06
C MET A 489 10.79 4.98 13.49
N LEU A 490 11.34 6.19 13.52
CA LEU A 490 12.71 6.47 13.11
C LEU A 490 13.74 5.73 13.98
N ASN A 491 13.49 5.65 15.30
CA ASN A 491 14.34 4.89 16.22
C ASN A 491 14.38 3.39 15.90
N VAL A 492 13.23 2.80 15.52
CA VAL A 492 13.19 1.40 15.10
C VAL A 492 13.91 1.21 13.78
N GLN A 493 13.67 2.07 12.79
CA GLN A 493 14.35 2.00 11.50
C GLN A 493 15.87 2.07 11.65
N ASN A 494 16.37 2.99 12.48
CA ASN A 494 17.81 3.14 12.74
C ASN A 494 18.42 1.96 13.51
N LYS A 495 17.69 1.36 14.46
CA LYS A 495 18.18 0.19 15.22
C LYS A 495 18.21 -1.08 14.40
N ASN A 496 17.27 -1.19 13.47
CA ASN A 496 16.98 -2.39 12.70
C ASN A 496 17.25 -2.18 11.21
N SER A 497 18.15 -1.27 10.84
CA SER A 497 18.35 -0.85 9.44
C SER A 497 18.64 -2.02 8.52
N SER A 498 19.33 -3.07 8.99
CA SER A 498 19.61 -4.29 8.23
C SER A 498 18.37 -5.13 7.86
N TYR A 499 17.26 -4.93 8.57
CA TYR A 499 15.98 -5.59 8.30
C TYR A 499 15.08 -4.76 7.40
N PHE A 500 15.48 -3.54 7.03
CA PHE A 500 14.81 -2.73 6.04
C PHE A 500 15.66 -2.73 4.77
N VAL A 501 14.98 -2.71 3.65
CA VAL A 501 15.64 -2.56 2.36
C VAL A 501 16.26 -1.16 2.25
N GLU A 502 17.49 -1.07 1.74
CA GLU A 502 18.24 0.19 1.64
C GLU A 502 17.88 1.00 0.38
N TRP A 503 17.47 0.34 -0.71
CA TRP A 503 17.14 0.96 -2.00
C TRP A 503 15.74 1.61 -2.03
N ILE A 504 14.85 1.29 -1.07
CA ILE A 504 13.61 2.05 -0.85
C ILE A 504 13.81 3.04 0.30
N PRO A 505 14.10 4.32 0.02
CA PRO A 505 14.19 5.33 1.07
C PRO A 505 12.82 5.55 1.71
N ASN A 506 12.80 5.78 3.04
CA ASN A 506 11.58 6.10 3.80
C ASN A 506 10.41 5.10 3.60
N ASN A 507 10.74 3.81 3.64
CA ASN A 507 9.80 2.70 3.41
C ASN A 507 8.76 2.44 4.50
N ILE A 508 8.79 3.20 5.60
CA ILE A 508 7.82 3.09 6.69
C ILE A 508 6.90 4.30 6.68
N LYS A 509 5.59 4.07 6.61
CA LYS A 509 4.56 5.09 6.76
C LYS A 509 3.83 4.90 8.08
N ALA A 510 3.61 6.00 8.81
CA ALA A 510 2.80 6.02 10.01
C ALA A 510 1.56 6.90 9.79
N SER A 511 0.40 6.41 10.22
CA SER A 511 -0.84 7.17 10.28
C SER A 511 -1.36 7.18 11.71
N VAL A 512 -1.99 8.29 12.12
CA VAL A 512 -2.57 8.46 13.46
C VAL A 512 -4.04 8.84 13.32
N CYS A 513 -4.90 8.04 13.95
CA CYS A 513 -6.32 8.33 14.11
C CYS A 513 -6.65 8.59 15.58
N ASP A 514 -7.40 9.66 15.85
CA ASP A 514 -7.75 10.06 17.23
C ASP A 514 -8.77 9.12 17.91
N ILE A 515 -9.51 8.32 17.13
CA ILE A 515 -10.55 7.41 17.62
C ILE A 515 -9.96 6.05 17.95
N PRO A 516 -9.86 5.69 19.25
CA PRO A 516 -9.35 4.39 19.64
C PRO A 516 -10.39 3.29 19.39
N PRO A 517 -9.96 2.02 19.22
CA PRO A 517 -10.88 0.90 19.18
C PRO A 517 -11.56 0.69 20.53
N LYS A 518 -12.76 0.11 20.51
CA LYS A 518 -13.56 -0.05 21.74
C LYS A 518 -12.87 -0.94 22.77
N GLY A 519 -12.82 -0.47 24.01
CA GLY A 519 -12.20 -1.19 25.13
C GLY A 519 -10.69 -0.98 25.27
N LEU A 520 -10.06 -0.24 24.35
CA LEU A 520 -8.65 0.15 24.42
C LEU A 520 -8.52 1.67 24.35
N LYS A 521 -7.44 2.21 24.93
CA LYS A 521 -7.14 3.65 24.85
C LYS A 521 -6.23 3.99 23.67
N MET A 522 -5.34 3.05 23.34
CA MET A 522 -4.42 3.14 22.22
C MET A 522 -4.24 1.75 21.62
N ALA A 523 -4.10 1.70 20.30
CA ALA A 523 -3.77 0.51 19.55
C ALA A 523 -2.93 0.89 18.34
N VAL A 524 -2.22 -0.09 17.78
CA VAL A 524 -1.52 0.03 16.51
C VAL A 524 -1.79 -1.22 15.69
N SER A 525 -2.09 -1.02 14.42
CA SER A 525 -2.18 -2.10 13.44
C SER A 525 -1.04 -1.96 12.45
N PHE A 526 -0.50 -3.10 12.05
CA PHE A 526 0.69 -3.18 11.22
C PHE A 526 0.36 -3.92 9.94
N ALA A 527 0.82 -3.38 8.83
CA ALA A 527 0.84 -4.03 7.54
C ALA A 527 2.27 -3.93 7.02
N GLY A 528 2.99 -5.05 6.99
CA GLY A 528 4.36 -5.10 6.48
C GLY A 528 4.42 -5.93 5.21
N ASN A 529 4.99 -5.35 4.15
CA ASN A 529 5.43 -6.12 3.00
C ASN A 529 6.86 -6.60 3.27
N SER A 530 7.02 -7.88 3.58
CA SER A 530 8.31 -8.46 3.95
C SER A 530 8.60 -9.70 3.13
N THR A 531 9.85 -9.84 2.70
CA THR A 531 10.33 -11.03 2.00
C THR A 531 10.25 -12.29 2.86
N ALA A 532 10.14 -12.16 4.19
CA ALA A 532 9.95 -13.29 5.11
C ALA A 532 8.66 -14.09 4.83
N ILE A 533 7.67 -13.49 4.15
CA ILE A 533 6.42 -14.15 3.77
C ILE A 533 6.65 -15.41 2.91
N GLN A 534 7.82 -15.53 2.27
CA GLN A 534 8.23 -16.73 1.54
C GLN A 534 8.24 -18.00 2.41
N GLU A 535 8.44 -17.91 3.72
CA GLU A 535 8.40 -19.08 4.62
C GLU A 535 7.02 -19.73 4.63
N MET A 536 5.97 -18.89 4.60
CA MET A 536 4.59 -19.34 4.54
C MET A 536 4.32 -20.03 3.21
N PHE A 537 4.73 -19.43 2.09
CA PHE A 537 4.57 -20.01 0.76
C PHE A 537 5.32 -21.34 0.64
N LYS A 538 6.59 -21.40 1.10
CA LYS A 538 7.39 -22.65 1.15
C LYS A 538 6.69 -23.74 1.95
N ARG A 539 6.10 -23.41 3.10
CA ARG A 539 5.35 -24.38 3.92
C ARG A 539 4.14 -24.93 3.17
N VAL A 540 3.34 -24.07 2.53
CA VAL A 540 2.17 -24.51 1.75
C VAL A 540 2.61 -25.35 0.54
N ALA A 541 3.67 -24.94 -0.14
CA ALA A 541 4.28 -25.66 -1.26
C ALA A 541 4.76 -27.06 -0.86
N GLU A 542 5.48 -27.20 0.26
CA GLU A 542 5.95 -28.51 0.72
C GLU A 542 4.81 -29.49 0.96
N TYR A 543 3.70 -29.05 1.57
CA TYR A 543 2.52 -29.87 1.76
C TYR A 543 1.84 -30.22 0.44
N PHE A 544 1.72 -29.26 -0.47
CA PHE A 544 1.19 -29.48 -1.82
C PHE A 544 2.01 -30.53 -2.56
N THR A 545 3.32 -30.34 -2.69
CA THR A 545 4.22 -31.24 -3.41
C THR A 545 4.19 -32.66 -2.81
N ALA A 546 4.14 -32.78 -1.47
CA ALA A 546 4.05 -34.08 -0.80
C ALA A 546 2.77 -34.85 -1.17
N MET A 547 1.64 -34.16 -1.35
CA MET A 547 0.39 -34.77 -1.80
C MET A 547 0.39 -35.03 -3.31
N PHE A 548 0.82 -34.05 -4.11
CA PHE A 548 0.80 -34.09 -5.56
C PHE A 548 1.69 -35.20 -6.12
N ARG A 549 2.89 -35.41 -5.54
CA ARG A 549 3.76 -36.56 -5.88
C ARG A 549 3.08 -37.92 -5.70
N ARG A 550 2.11 -38.02 -4.78
CA ARG A 550 1.35 -39.26 -4.52
C ARG A 550 0.03 -39.32 -5.30
N LYS A 551 -0.32 -38.25 -6.03
CA LYS A 551 -1.62 -38.04 -6.69
C LYS A 551 -2.80 -38.30 -5.75
N ALA A 552 -2.64 -37.96 -4.46
CA ALA A 552 -3.68 -38.17 -3.46
C ALA A 552 -4.84 -37.20 -3.71
N PHE A 553 -6.08 -37.70 -3.67
CA PHE A 553 -7.31 -36.89 -3.86
C PHE A 553 -7.45 -36.14 -5.19
N LEU A 554 -6.51 -36.30 -6.13
CA LEU A 554 -6.50 -35.59 -7.42
C LEU A 554 -7.77 -35.84 -8.26
N HIS A 555 -8.32 -37.06 -8.19
CA HIS A 555 -9.57 -37.43 -8.87
C HIS A 555 -10.80 -36.61 -8.45
N TRP A 556 -10.77 -35.94 -7.30
CA TRP A 556 -11.85 -35.03 -6.89
C TRP A 556 -11.82 -33.73 -7.71
N TYR A 557 -10.65 -33.29 -8.14
CA TYR A 557 -10.49 -32.07 -8.92
C TYR A 557 -10.63 -32.36 -10.42
N THR A 558 -9.97 -33.42 -10.90
CA THR A 558 -10.08 -33.80 -12.32
C THR A 558 -11.47 -34.33 -12.69
N GLY A 559 -12.22 -34.86 -11.72
CA GLY A 559 -13.62 -35.23 -11.89
C GLY A 559 -14.55 -34.05 -12.17
N GLU A 560 -14.15 -32.83 -11.79
CA GLU A 560 -14.90 -31.58 -12.01
C GLU A 560 -14.45 -30.84 -13.28
N GLY A 561 -13.51 -31.42 -14.05
CA GLY A 561 -13.07 -30.87 -15.34
C GLY A 561 -11.68 -30.23 -15.34
N MET A 562 -10.98 -30.22 -14.20
CA MET A 562 -9.64 -29.64 -14.06
C MET A 562 -8.55 -30.56 -14.66
N ASP A 563 -7.55 -30.00 -15.35
CA ASP A 563 -6.40 -30.79 -15.82
C ASP A 563 -5.30 -30.90 -14.74
N GLU A 564 -4.52 -31.99 -14.75
CA GLU A 564 -3.32 -32.13 -13.91
C GLU A 564 -2.26 -31.05 -14.25
N MET A 565 -2.31 -30.49 -15.48
CA MET A 565 -1.42 -29.42 -15.91
C MET A 565 -1.64 -28.13 -15.10
N GLU A 566 -2.89 -27.78 -14.78
CA GLU A 566 -3.23 -26.60 -13.98
C GLU A 566 -2.61 -26.65 -12.58
N PHE A 567 -2.51 -27.85 -11.99
CA PHE A 567 -1.82 -28.04 -10.70
C PHE A 567 -0.32 -27.74 -10.81
N THR A 568 0.29 -28.14 -11.92
CA THR A 568 1.72 -27.95 -12.17
C THR A 568 2.02 -26.48 -12.44
N GLU A 569 1.15 -25.80 -13.17
CA GLU A 569 1.24 -24.35 -13.42
C GLU A 569 1.11 -23.55 -12.13
N ALA A 570 0.12 -23.87 -11.28
CA ALA A 570 -0.05 -23.21 -9.99
C ALA A 570 1.14 -23.47 -9.03
N GLU A 571 1.70 -24.68 -9.04
CA GLU A 571 2.92 -25.01 -8.28
C GLU A 571 4.12 -24.21 -8.80
N SER A 572 4.28 -24.10 -10.13
CA SER A 572 5.35 -23.32 -10.75
C SER A 572 5.24 -21.84 -10.39
N ASN A 573 4.07 -21.22 -10.60
CA ASN A 573 3.87 -19.79 -10.34
C ASN A 573 4.13 -19.45 -8.85
N MET A 574 3.71 -20.31 -7.92
CA MET A 574 4.01 -20.11 -6.51
C MET A 574 5.52 -20.22 -6.20
N ASN A 575 6.24 -21.15 -6.85
CA ASN A 575 7.69 -21.25 -6.69
C ASN A 575 8.43 -20.06 -7.32
N ASP A 576 7.91 -19.53 -8.43
CA ASP A 576 8.44 -18.33 -9.09
C ASP A 576 8.26 -17.12 -8.15
N LEU A 577 7.08 -16.94 -7.54
CA LEU A 577 6.83 -15.91 -6.54
C LEU A 577 7.79 -16.02 -5.33
N VAL A 578 8.04 -17.24 -4.85
CA VAL A 578 9.02 -17.47 -3.77
C VAL A 578 10.43 -17.07 -4.21
N SER A 579 10.78 -17.32 -5.47
CA SER A 579 12.08 -16.96 -6.03
C SER A 579 12.22 -15.44 -6.18
N GLU A 580 11.16 -14.73 -6.58
CA GLU A 580 11.13 -13.26 -6.60
C GLU A 580 11.36 -12.67 -5.20
N TYR A 581 10.64 -13.15 -4.18
CA TYR A 581 10.88 -12.70 -2.79
C TYR A 581 12.33 -12.96 -2.34
N GLN A 582 12.93 -14.07 -2.76
CA GLN A 582 14.32 -14.39 -2.44
C GLN A 582 15.30 -13.45 -3.16
N GLN A 583 15.04 -13.14 -4.43
CA GLN A 583 15.84 -12.21 -5.22
C GLN A 583 15.90 -10.83 -4.57
N TYR A 584 14.75 -10.23 -4.23
CA TYR A 584 14.71 -8.92 -3.57
C TYR A 584 15.21 -8.95 -2.12
N GLN A 585 15.21 -10.11 -1.47
CA GLN A 585 15.81 -10.26 -0.15
C GLN A 585 17.34 -10.15 -0.19
N ASP A 586 17.95 -10.75 -1.22
CA ASP A 586 19.39 -10.80 -1.40
C ASP A 586 19.92 -9.56 -2.14
N ALA A 587 19.06 -8.86 -2.88
CA ALA A 587 19.39 -7.63 -3.61
C ALA A 587 20.04 -6.57 -2.72
N THR A 588 21.09 -5.96 -3.26
CA THR A 588 21.81 -4.83 -2.65
C THR A 588 21.75 -3.60 -3.55
N ALA A 589 21.88 -2.41 -2.98
CA ALA A 589 21.80 -1.14 -3.73
C ALA A 589 22.90 -0.97 -4.81
N GLU A 590 23.93 -1.83 -4.83
CA GLU A 590 24.98 -1.83 -5.86
C GLU A 590 24.60 -2.67 -7.09
N GLU A 591 23.59 -3.55 -6.98
CA GLU A 591 23.20 -4.49 -8.05
C GLU A 591 22.10 -3.95 -8.96
N GLU A 592 21.31 -2.94 -8.57
CA GLU A 592 20.20 -2.38 -9.39
C GLU A 592 20.64 -1.85 -10.78
N GLY A 593 21.89 -1.40 -10.93
CA GLY A 593 22.41 -0.90 -12.21
C GLY A 593 22.49 -1.95 -13.33
N GLU A 594 22.34 -3.24 -13.03
CA GLU A 594 22.32 -4.32 -14.04
C GLU A 594 20.90 -4.88 -14.30
N PHE A 595 19.90 -4.58 -13.47
CA PHE A 595 18.57 -5.21 -13.58
C PHE A 595 17.58 -4.43 -14.46
N ASP A 596 17.75 -3.11 -14.60
CA ASP A 596 16.96 -2.30 -15.53
C ASP A 596 17.27 -2.63 -17.01
N GLU A 597 18.40 -3.29 -17.31
CA GLU A 597 18.76 -3.71 -18.68
C GLU A 597 18.09 -5.03 -19.11
N GLU A 598 17.68 -5.92 -18.20
CA GLU A 598 17.11 -7.23 -18.57
C GLU A 598 15.59 -7.22 -18.86
N GLU A 599 14.81 -6.28 -18.28
CA GLU A 599 13.36 -6.18 -18.60
C GLU A 599 13.08 -5.56 -20.00
N GLY A 600 14.08 -4.94 -20.63
CA GLY A 600 13.95 -4.30 -21.95
C GLY A 600 14.11 -5.22 -23.17
N GLU A 601 14.54 -6.49 -23.01
CA GLU A 601 14.88 -7.36 -24.16
C GLU A 601 13.77 -8.34 -24.61
N TYR A 602 12.58 -8.32 -23.99
CA TYR A 602 11.49 -9.26 -24.33
C TYR A 602 10.31 -8.67 -25.11
N ASP A 603 10.49 -7.56 -25.83
CA ASP A 603 9.57 -7.14 -26.89
C ASP A 603 10.33 -6.85 -28.20
N GLY A 604 10.42 -7.88 -29.05
CA GLY A 604 11.00 -7.85 -30.40
C GLY A 604 10.38 -8.85 -31.35
#